data_AF-A0A958FF07-F1
#
_entry.id   AF-A0A958FF07-F1
#
_cell.length_a   1.000
_cell.length_b   1.000
_cell.length_c   1.000
_cell.angle_alpha   90.00
_cell.angle_beta   90.00
_cell.angle_gamma   90.00
#
_symmetry.space_group_name_H-M   'P 1'
#
loop_
_entity.id
_entity.type
_entity.pdbx_description
1 polymer ?
#
loop_
_entity_poly.entity_id
_entity_poly.type
_entity_poly.pdbx_seq_one_letter_code
_entity_poly.pdbx_strand_id
1 'polypeptide(L)' 'FNFTGHPDLRRLLLPDIFDGYPMRKDYPLRGRGERDVILDMK' A
#
# COMPACT_ATOMS: atom_id res chain seq x y z
N PHE A 1 -13.52 -4.37 2.35
CA PHE A 1 -13.50 -5.84 2.46
C PHE A 1 -12.93 -6.18 3.83
N ASN A 2 -13.75 -6.72 4.73
CA ASN A 2 -13.28 -7.18 6.03
C ASN A 2 -13.02 -8.70 5.90
N PHE A 3 -11.80 -9.14 6.22
CA PHE A 3 -11.49 -10.57 6.25
C PHE A 3 -11.94 -11.11 7.60
N THR A 4 -13.13 -11.72 7.61
CA THR A 4 -13.71 -12.31 8.82
C THR A 4 -12.84 -13.49 9.28
N GLY A 5 -12.27 -13.41 10.48
CA GLY A 5 -11.51 -14.51 11.11
C GLY A 5 -9.99 -14.34 11.15
N HIS A 6 -9.44 -13.25 10.60
CA HIS A 6 -8.01 -12.98 10.75
C HIS A 6 -7.75 -12.01 11.90
N PRO A 7 -6.98 -12.41 12.94
CA PRO A 7 -6.80 -11.59 14.14
C PRO A 7 -5.88 -10.37 13.94
N ASP A 8 -5.03 -10.37 12.92
CA ASP A 8 -4.09 -9.26 12.66
C ASP A 8 -3.97 -8.96 11.17
N LEU A 9 -4.97 -8.25 10.65
CA LEU A 9 -4.96 -7.81 9.26
C LEU A 9 -4.05 -6.59 9.08
N ARG A 10 -2.77 -6.84 8.84
CA ARG A 10 -1.78 -5.81 8.55
C ARG A 10 -1.19 -5.93 7.14
N ARG A 11 -0.59 -4.83 6.67
CA ARG A 11 0.15 -4.79 5.41
C ARG A 11 1.46 -5.56 5.56
N LEU A 12 1.80 -6.37 4.55
CA LEU A 12 3.03 -7.19 4.56
C LEU A 12 4.09 -6.68 3.57
N LEU A 13 3.66 -6.25 2.39
CA LEU A 13 4.57 -5.88 1.29
C LEU A 13 4.80 -4.37 1.18
N LEU A 14 3.93 -3.57 1.79
CA LEU A 14 3.93 -2.12 1.66
C LEU A 14 4.28 -1.48 3.00
N PRO A 15 4.98 -0.33 2.99
CA PRO A 15 5.17 0.49 4.18
C PRO A 15 3.85 0.94 4.79
N ASP A 16 3.85 1.21 6.10
CA ASP A 16 2.65 1.66 6.83
C ASP A 16 2.09 2.98 6.28
N ILE A 17 2.96 3.86 5.77
CA ILE A 17 2.61 5.18 5.22
C ILE A 17 1.95 5.13 3.84
N PHE A 18 2.00 3.99 3.14
CA PHE A 18 1.48 3.87 1.78
C PHE A 18 -0.04 3.98 1.78
N ASP A 19 -0.66 4.77 0.91
CA ASP A 19 -2.13 4.86 0.86
C ASP A 19 -2.66 4.24 -0.43
N GLY A 20 -3.41 3.14 -0.28
CA GLY A 20 -4.10 2.48 -1.40
C GLY A 20 -3.73 1.01 -1.62
N TYR A 21 -4.06 0.52 -2.81
CA TYR A 21 -3.93 -0.89 -3.20
C TYR A 21 -3.31 -0.99 -4.61
N PRO A 22 -1.97 -1.04 -4.73
CA PRO A 22 -1.27 -0.86 -5.99
C PRO A 22 -1.46 -2.03 -6.97
N MET A 23 -1.86 -3.20 -6.45
CA MET A 23 -2.13 -4.39 -7.27
C MET A 23 -3.56 -4.40 -7.85
N ARG A 24 -4.33 -3.31 -7.74
CA ARG A 24 -5.61 -3.17 -8.42
C ARG A 24 -5.43 -2.63 -9.84
N LYS A 25 -6.33 -3.04 -10.74
CA LYS A 25 -6.27 -2.70 -12.17
C LYS A 25 -6.47 -1.20 -12.44
N ASP A 26 -7.20 -0.50 -11.58
CA ASP A 26 -7.47 0.93 -11.64
C ASP A 26 -6.33 1.80 -11.08
N TYR A 27 -5.35 1.18 -10.43
CA TYR A 27 -4.23 1.92 -9.85
C TYR A 27 -3.18 2.26 -10.91
N PRO A 28 -2.69 3.52 -10.98
CA PRO A 28 -1.74 3.94 -12.00
C PRO A 28 -0.37 3.25 -11.83
N LEU A 29 0.23 2.80 -12.94
CA LEU A 29 1.48 2.03 -12.94
C LEU A 29 2.67 2.75 -12.30
N ARG A 30 2.71 4.09 -12.39
CA ARG A 30 3.77 4.91 -11.77
C ARG A 30 3.50 5.21 -10.29
N GLY A 31 2.30 4.95 -9.79
CA GLY A 31 1.85 5.39 -8.48
C GLY A 31 1.51 6.89 -8.44
N ARG A 32 1.09 7.38 -7.27
CA ARG A 32 0.65 8.78 -7.07
C ARG A 32 1.77 9.68 -6.53
N GLY A 33 3.03 9.39 -6.87
CA GLY A 33 4.21 10.05 -6.28
C GLY A 33 4.69 9.41 -4.96
N GLU A 34 4.03 8.33 -4.52
CA GLU A 34 4.32 7.62 -3.27
C GLU A 34 5.74 7.03 -3.22
N ARG A 35 6.32 6.72 -4.39
CA ARG A 35 7.70 6.22 -4.51
C ARG A 35 8.74 7.27 -4.12
N ASP A 36 8.49 8.54 -4.44
CA ASP A 36 9.44 9.62 -4.20
C ASP A 36 9.46 10.00 -2.71
N VAL A 37 8.30 9.95 -2.04
CA VAL A 37 8.17 10.18 -0.58
C VAL A 37 8.82 9.07 0.24
N ILE A 38 8.74 7.81 -0.21
CA ILE A 38 9.37 6.67 0.47
C ILE A 38 10.91 6.73 0.35
N LEU A 39 11.44 7.23 -0.77
CA LEU A 39 12.88 7.38 -0.97
C LEU A 39 13.48 8.45 -0.04
N ASP A 40 12.71 9.49 0.30
CA ASP A 40 13.16 10.60 1.16
C ASP A 40 13.08 10.26 2.68
N MET A 41 12.31 9.23 3.04
CA MET A 41 12.20 8.72 4.41
C MET A 41 13.22 7.65 4.79
N LYS A 42 14.20 7.36 3.92
CA LYS A 42 15.25 6.36 4.13
C LYS A 42 16.60 7.01 4.35
#